data_AF-A0A2K1FX82-F1
#
_entry.id   AF-A0A2K1FX82-F1
#
_cell.length_a   1.000
_cell.length_b   1.000
_cell.length_c   1.000
_cell.angle_alpha   90.00
_cell.angle_beta   90.00
_cell.angle_gamma   90.00
#
_symmetry.space_group_name_H-M   'P 1'
#
loop_
_entity.id
_entity.type
_entity.pdbx_description
1 polymer ?
#
loop_
_entity_poly.entity_id
_entity_poly.type
_entity_poly.pdbx_seq_one_letter_code
_entity_poly.pdbx_strand_id
1 'polypeptide(L)'
;MGFFRKDWEWSVAGAYCLTSPDLGLRPMTTPTPSWCAYYLPWISDKITQITLGDGADLFFNATMDGCSFGWAAKANQTVSVAHANLCNIEGMTEDATAAELRNLNPDFSIYGPSRYRAFGDHTKCSLVGVRVQGRWRLYSQVYTEDMSSEGDVVRYAYRICNVSRLM
;
A
#
# COMPACT_ATOMS: atom_id res chain seq x y z
N MET A 1 -41.50 10.26 -16.88
CA MET A 1 -42.44 9.51 -16.02
C MET A 1 -41.92 8.08 -15.96
N GLY A 2 -41.49 7.58 -14.79
CA GLY A 2 -40.97 6.21 -14.65
C GLY A 2 -39.90 6.03 -13.58
N PHE A 3 -40.35 6.01 -12.31
CA PHE A 3 -39.75 5.36 -11.13
C PHE A 3 -38.22 5.40 -10.89
N PHE A 4 -37.75 6.48 -10.25
CA PHE A 4 -36.53 6.42 -9.43
C PHE A 4 -36.90 5.80 -8.07
N ARG A 5 -36.37 4.60 -7.77
CA ARG A 5 -36.37 4.05 -6.40
C ARG A 5 -35.45 4.92 -5.53
N LYS A 6 -35.97 5.34 -4.38
CA LYS A 6 -35.41 6.36 -3.49
C LYS A 6 -34.49 5.80 -2.39
N ASP A 7 -34.00 4.57 -2.56
CA ASP A 7 -33.41 3.80 -1.46
C ASP A 7 -32.01 3.26 -1.78
N TRP A 8 -31.17 4.05 -2.46
CA TRP A 8 -29.75 3.75 -2.57
C TRP A 8 -29.05 4.26 -1.32
N GLU A 9 -29.04 3.43 -0.27
CA GLU A 9 -28.04 3.58 0.77
C GLU A 9 -26.66 3.30 0.16
N TRP A 10 -25.76 4.27 0.29
CA TRP A 10 -24.35 4.04 0.04
C TRP A 10 -23.86 2.99 1.04
N SER A 11 -23.83 1.72 0.65
CA SER A 11 -23.00 0.75 1.36
C SER A 11 -21.55 1.08 1.02
N VAL A 12 -20.85 1.66 2.00
CA VAL A 12 -19.39 1.81 1.97
C VAL A 12 -18.79 0.50 1.47
N ALA A 13 -18.15 0.54 0.30
CA ALA A 13 -17.36 -0.59 -0.22
C ALA A 13 -16.06 -0.68 0.58
N GLY A 14 -16.18 -0.96 1.88
CA GLY A 14 -15.08 -1.44 2.70
C GLY A 14 -14.92 -2.92 2.42
N ALA A 15 -14.02 -3.27 1.51
CA ALA A 15 -13.56 -4.65 1.43
C ALA A 15 -12.80 -4.96 2.73
N TYR A 16 -13.47 -5.59 3.69
CA TYR A 16 -12.79 -6.26 4.79
C TYR A 16 -12.22 -7.57 4.23
N CYS A 17 -10.89 -7.70 4.20
CA CYS A 17 -10.31 -9.04 4.11
C CYS A 17 -10.39 -9.68 5.50
N LEU A 18 -10.87 -10.92 5.55
CA LEU A 18 -10.67 -11.76 6.73
C LEU A 18 -9.16 -11.87 6.94
N THR A 19 -8.68 -11.31 8.05
CA THR A 19 -7.28 -11.38 8.43
C THR A 19 -6.84 -12.83 8.47
N SER A 20 -5.64 -13.11 7.93
CA SER A 20 -4.94 -14.38 8.16
C SER A 20 -5.02 -14.74 9.66
N PRO A 21 -5.25 -16.01 10.03
CA PRO A 21 -5.31 -16.46 11.42
C PRO A 21 -4.11 -15.98 12.28
N ASP A 22 -2.98 -15.70 11.65
CA ASP A 22 -1.72 -15.25 12.24
C ASP A 22 -1.77 -13.82 12.81
N LEU A 23 -2.78 -13.03 12.45
CA LEU A 23 -2.89 -11.63 12.89
C LEU A 23 -3.61 -11.48 14.23
N GLY A 24 -4.39 -12.47 14.69
CA GLY A 24 -4.99 -12.48 16.04
C GLY A 24 -5.90 -11.29 16.41
N LEU A 25 -6.19 -10.39 15.47
CA LEU A 25 -6.99 -9.19 15.70
C LEU A 25 -8.41 -9.44 15.22
N ARG A 26 -9.37 -9.47 16.16
CA ARG A 26 -10.80 -9.45 15.82
C ARG A 26 -11.18 -8.04 15.34
N PRO A 27 -12.02 -7.89 14.31
CA PRO A 27 -12.58 -6.59 13.94
C PRO A 27 -13.26 -5.96 15.16
N MET A 28 -12.89 -4.72 15.51
CA MET A 28 -13.55 -3.99 16.58
C MET A 28 -14.98 -3.64 16.15
N THR A 29 -15.98 -4.04 16.94
CA THR A 29 -17.41 -3.81 16.66
C THR A 29 -17.89 -2.43 17.13
N THR A 30 -17.03 -1.64 17.78
CA THR A 30 -17.37 -0.29 18.29
C THR A 30 -16.26 0.67 17.92
N PRO A 31 -16.51 1.72 17.10
CA PRO A 31 -15.50 2.73 16.80
C PRO A 31 -15.22 3.56 18.06
N THR A 32 -14.01 3.44 18.61
CA THR A 32 -13.46 4.31 19.65
C THR A 32 -12.04 4.74 19.26
N PRO A 33 -11.45 5.69 20.01
CA PRO A 33 -11.09 7.03 19.54
C PRO A 33 -10.13 7.03 18.34
N SER A 34 -10.31 8.02 17.45
CA SER A 34 -9.52 8.32 16.23
C SER A 34 -8.35 7.35 15.95
N TRP A 35 -8.56 6.38 15.06
CA TRP A 35 -7.46 5.58 14.55
C TRP A 35 -6.49 6.49 13.81
N CYS A 36 -5.25 6.57 14.29
CA CYS A 36 -4.19 7.29 13.61
C CYS A 36 -3.47 6.34 12.66
N ALA A 37 -3.27 6.79 11.43
CA ALA A 37 -2.48 6.09 10.43
C ALA A 37 -1.43 7.03 9.84
N TYR A 38 -0.24 6.51 9.62
CA TYR A 38 0.73 7.16 8.73
C TYR A 38 0.33 6.91 7.28
N TYR A 39 0.42 7.95 6.45
CA TYR A 39 0.27 7.83 5.01
C TYR A 39 1.53 8.31 4.31
N LEU A 40 2.10 7.48 3.45
CA LEU A 40 3.23 7.86 2.59
C LEU A 40 2.73 8.10 1.16
N PRO A 41 2.57 9.37 0.74
CA PRO A 41 2.13 9.69 -0.62
C PRO A 41 3.23 9.41 -1.64
N TRP A 42 2.86 9.42 -2.92
CA TRP A 42 3.83 9.54 -4.01
C TRP A 42 3.81 10.97 -4.57
N ILE A 43 4.94 11.39 -5.12
CA ILE A 43 5.08 12.64 -5.88
C ILE A 43 5.80 12.28 -7.18
N SER A 44 5.38 12.86 -8.31
CA SER A 44 6.04 12.60 -9.60
C SER A 44 7.53 12.87 -9.52
N ASP A 45 8.33 11.91 -9.96
CA ASP A 45 9.78 12.05 -10.14
C ASP A 45 10.53 12.37 -8.84
N LYS A 46 9.99 11.89 -7.70
CA LYS A 46 10.54 12.09 -6.36
C LYS A 46 10.52 10.81 -5.52
N ILE A 47 11.32 10.87 -4.47
CA ILE A 47 11.26 9.93 -3.35
C ILE A 47 10.63 10.65 -2.16
N THR A 48 9.58 10.06 -1.59
CA THR A 48 9.00 10.48 -0.31
C THR A 48 9.45 9.53 0.79
N GLN A 49 9.61 10.01 2.02
CA GLN A 49 10.08 9.21 3.15
C GLN A 49 9.41 9.65 4.45
N ILE A 50 9.09 8.68 5.31
CA ILE A 50 8.65 8.91 6.69
C ILE A 50 9.29 7.89 7.64
N THR A 51 9.31 8.20 8.93
CA THR A 51 9.63 7.22 9.97
C THR A 51 8.36 6.85 10.73
N LEU A 52 8.03 5.56 10.70
CA LEU A 52 6.93 4.97 11.44
C LEU A 52 7.32 4.87 12.91
N GLY A 53 6.81 5.80 13.70
CA GLY A 53 7.02 5.90 15.14
C GLY A 53 5.94 5.17 15.94
N ASP A 54 5.63 5.70 17.12
CA ASP A 54 4.61 5.17 18.01
C ASP A 54 3.29 5.95 18.03
N GLY A 55 3.19 7.03 17.24
CA GLY A 55 2.01 7.88 17.16
C GLY A 55 0.86 7.33 16.31
N ALA A 56 1.01 6.14 15.74
CA ALA A 56 -0.02 5.45 14.96
C ALA A 56 0.19 3.93 15.02
N ASP A 57 -0.89 3.18 14.78
CA ASP A 57 -0.87 1.71 14.72
C ASP A 57 -1.03 1.17 13.31
N LEU A 58 -1.32 2.04 12.34
CA LEU A 58 -1.51 1.72 10.94
C LEU A 58 -0.58 2.56 10.05
N PHE A 59 -0.20 1.98 8.93
CA PHE A 59 0.53 2.65 7.86
C PHE A 59 -0.04 2.22 6.51
N PHE A 60 -0.19 3.19 5.61
CA PHE A 60 -0.55 2.95 4.21
C PHE A 60 0.40 3.72 3.32
N ASN A 61 0.84 3.11 2.22
CA ASN A 61 1.43 3.86 1.12
C ASN A 61 0.38 4.16 0.05
N ALA A 62 0.65 5.16 -0.76
CA ALA A 62 -0.04 5.30 -2.02
C ALA A 62 0.26 4.10 -2.94
N THR A 63 -0.70 3.73 -3.78
CA THR A 63 -0.54 2.63 -4.74
C THR A 63 0.74 2.75 -5.56
N MET A 64 1.47 1.65 -5.64
CA MET A 64 2.66 1.49 -6.48
C MET A 64 2.27 0.88 -7.81
N ASP A 65 2.54 1.63 -8.86
CA ASP A 65 2.47 1.18 -10.25
C ASP A 65 3.74 1.65 -10.95
N GLY A 66 4.69 0.74 -11.16
CA GLY A 66 6.05 1.08 -11.61
C GLY A 66 6.96 1.69 -10.54
N CYS A 67 6.44 1.97 -9.34
CA CYS A 67 7.22 2.53 -8.24
C CYS A 67 7.99 1.46 -7.44
N SER A 68 8.97 1.91 -6.66
CA SER A 68 9.75 1.09 -5.71
C SER A 68 9.58 1.57 -4.28
N PHE A 69 9.60 0.64 -3.32
CA PHE A 69 9.45 0.92 -1.90
C PHE A 69 10.67 0.43 -1.11
N GLY A 70 11.19 1.30 -0.25
CA GLY A 70 12.30 1.00 0.66
C GLY A 70 11.82 0.90 2.10
N TRP A 71 12.35 -0.05 2.88
CA TRP A 71 12.15 -0.08 4.32
C TRP A 71 13.41 -0.51 5.08
N ALA A 72 13.60 0.05 6.27
CA ALA A 72 14.63 -0.37 7.22
C ALA A 72 14.11 -0.26 8.65
N ALA A 73 14.27 -1.34 9.41
CA ALA A 73 14.07 -1.28 10.85
C ALA A 73 15.13 -0.36 11.48
N LYS A 74 14.72 0.45 12.45
CA LYS A 74 15.58 1.37 13.19
C LYS A 74 15.58 0.99 14.68
N ALA A 75 16.43 1.68 15.44
CA ALA A 75 16.36 1.63 16.91
C ALA A 75 14.96 2.04 17.43
N ASN A 76 14.66 1.67 18.67
CA ASN A 76 13.41 2.02 19.36
C ASN A 76 12.14 1.51 18.65
N GLN A 77 12.22 0.37 17.97
CA GLN A 77 11.08 -0.29 17.29
C GLN A 77 10.42 0.58 16.20
N THR A 78 11.13 1.59 15.69
CA THR A 78 10.67 2.42 14.58
C THR A 78 11.09 1.82 13.25
N VAL A 79 10.40 2.20 12.16
CA VAL A 79 10.75 1.75 10.79
C VAL A 79 10.83 2.96 9.88
N SER A 80 11.92 3.12 9.16
CA SER A 80 11.98 4.11 8.07
C SER A 80 11.42 3.48 6.81
N VAL A 81 10.55 4.20 6.13
CA VAL A 81 9.95 3.76 4.87
C VAL A 81 10.05 4.85 3.81
N ALA A 82 10.24 4.47 2.56
CA ALA A 82 10.35 5.38 1.43
C ALA A 82 9.60 4.85 0.20
N HIS A 83 9.00 5.76 -0.56
CA HIS A 83 8.31 5.49 -1.82
C HIS A 83 9.02 6.28 -2.92
N ALA A 84 9.66 5.58 -3.84
CA ALA A 84 10.33 6.15 -4.99
C ALA A 84 9.44 6.02 -6.24
N ASN A 85 8.97 7.15 -6.75
CA ASN A 85 8.27 7.23 -8.03
C ASN A 85 9.17 7.89 -9.06
N LEU A 86 10.17 7.14 -9.51
CA LEU A 86 11.19 7.61 -10.47
C LEU A 86 11.05 6.93 -11.84
N CYS A 87 10.06 6.04 -12.03
CA CYS A 87 9.93 5.23 -13.25
C CYS A 87 9.62 6.04 -14.51
N ASN A 88 9.19 7.29 -14.37
CA ASN A 88 8.93 8.20 -15.49
C ASN A 88 10.14 9.05 -15.88
N ILE A 89 11.24 8.99 -15.11
CA ILE A 89 12.48 9.68 -15.42
C ILE A 89 13.25 8.86 -16.46
N GLU A 90 13.66 9.50 -17.55
CA GLU A 90 14.47 8.85 -18.59
C GLU A 90 15.74 8.22 -18.00
N GLY A 91 16.00 6.97 -18.36
CA GLY A 91 17.16 6.21 -17.87
C GLY A 91 17.01 5.63 -16.45
N MET A 92 15.90 5.90 -15.74
CA MET A 92 15.65 5.25 -14.45
C MET A 92 15.12 3.84 -14.61
N THR A 93 15.99 2.88 -14.31
CA THR A 93 15.63 1.46 -14.15
C THR A 93 15.21 1.18 -12.70
N GLU A 94 14.65 -0.01 -12.46
CA GLU A 94 14.38 -0.48 -11.10
C GLU A 94 15.67 -0.53 -10.26
N ASP A 95 16.78 -1.00 -10.84
CA ASP A 95 18.07 -1.07 -10.15
C ASP A 95 18.64 0.32 -9.83
N ALA A 96 18.52 1.28 -10.75
CA ALA A 96 18.93 2.66 -10.51
C ALA A 96 18.06 3.29 -9.40
N THR A 97 16.75 3.03 -9.42
CA THR A 97 15.83 3.48 -8.36
C THR A 97 16.18 2.85 -7.00
N ALA A 98 16.55 1.57 -6.99
CA ALA A 98 16.99 0.88 -5.79
C ALA A 98 18.31 1.45 -5.25
N ALA A 99 19.23 1.86 -6.14
CA ALA A 99 20.45 2.55 -5.77
C ALA A 99 20.16 3.91 -5.13
N GLU A 100 19.26 4.72 -5.71
CA GLU A 100 18.84 6.00 -5.12
C GLU A 100 18.21 5.83 -3.73
N LEU A 101 17.37 4.82 -3.54
CA LEU A 101 16.83 4.49 -2.23
C LEU A 101 17.94 4.13 -1.23
N ARG A 102 18.94 3.34 -1.65
CA ARG A 102 20.08 2.99 -0.78
C ARG A 102 21.04 4.16 -0.53
N ASN A 103 21.13 5.13 -1.44
CA ASN A 103 21.84 6.37 -1.21
C ASN A 103 21.19 7.20 -0.09
N LEU A 104 19.85 7.16 0.02
CA LEU A 104 19.12 7.80 1.13
C LEU A 104 19.29 7.02 2.45
N ASN A 105 19.26 5.70 2.39
CA ASN A 105 19.52 4.84 3.54
C ASN A 105 20.09 3.49 3.10
N PRO A 106 21.37 3.20 3.40
CA PRO A 106 22.05 1.99 2.91
C PRO A 106 21.42 0.69 3.44
N ASP A 107 20.69 0.75 4.54
CA ASP A 107 20.03 -0.40 5.16
C ASP A 107 18.67 -0.73 4.52
N PHE A 108 18.22 0.02 3.52
CA PHE A 108 16.94 -0.25 2.89
C PHE A 108 16.91 -1.60 2.16
N SER A 109 15.97 -2.43 2.61
CA SER A 109 15.40 -3.50 1.79
C SER A 109 14.47 -2.88 0.75
N ILE A 110 14.47 -3.43 -0.46
CA ILE A 110 13.77 -2.84 -1.62
C ILE A 110 12.72 -3.81 -2.15
N TYR A 111 11.51 -3.28 -2.35
CA TYR A 111 10.39 -3.95 -3.00
C TYR A 111 10.00 -3.14 -4.25
N GLY A 112 10.40 -3.62 -5.42
CA GLY A 112 10.22 -2.92 -6.70
C GLY A 112 9.27 -3.65 -7.67
N PRO A 113 9.07 -3.07 -8.87
CA PRO A 113 8.19 -3.59 -9.92
C PRO A 113 8.37 -5.07 -10.22
N SER A 114 9.60 -5.55 -10.34
CA SER A 114 9.89 -6.96 -10.61
C SER A 114 9.19 -7.93 -9.66
N ARG A 115 8.98 -7.53 -8.39
CA ARG A 115 8.39 -8.40 -7.36
C ARG A 115 6.88 -8.51 -7.48
N TYR A 116 6.17 -7.39 -7.67
CA TYR A 116 4.71 -7.45 -7.79
C TYR A 116 4.26 -7.81 -9.20
N ARG A 117 5.01 -7.42 -10.24
CA ARG A 117 4.73 -7.81 -11.64
C ARG A 117 4.98 -9.29 -11.93
N ALA A 118 5.65 -10.02 -11.04
CA ALA A 118 5.70 -11.48 -11.10
C ALA A 118 4.31 -12.15 -11.06
N PHE A 119 3.27 -11.45 -10.61
CA PHE A 119 1.88 -11.92 -10.60
C PHE A 119 1.05 -11.44 -11.81
N GLY A 120 1.67 -10.69 -12.74
CA GLY A 120 1.06 -10.17 -13.97
C GLY A 120 1.55 -8.77 -14.32
N ASP A 121 1.72 -8.49 -15.62
CA ASP A 121 2.37 -7.26 -16.12
C ASP A 121 1.68 -5.96 -15.69
N HIS A 122 0.36 -6.01 -15.47
CA HIS A 122 -0.47 -4.87 -15.06
C HIS A 122 -0.85 -4.90 -13.58
N THR A 123 -0.14 -5.67 -12.77
CA THR A 123 -0.39 -5.69 -11.33
C THR A 123 0.14 -4.42 -10.67
N LYS A 124 -0.65 -3.94 -9.71
CA LYS A 124 -0.32 -2.85 -8.80
C LYS A 124 -0.04 -3.41 -7.42
N CYS A 125 0.58 -2.62 -6.58
CA CYS A 125 0.86 -3.00 -5.21
C CYS A 125 0.50 -1.90 -4.21
N SER A 126 -0.10 -2.28 -3.09
CA SER A 126 -0.23 -1.43 -1.91
C SER A 126 0.51 -2.10 -0.74
N LEU A 127 1.15 -1.27 0.08
CA LEU A 127 1.89 -1.65 1.27
C LEU A 127 1.09 -1.20 2.48
N VAL A 128 0.86 -2.15 3.38
CA VAL A 128 0.14 -1.92 4.63
C VAL A 128 1.08 -2.24 5.77
N GLY A 129 1.19 -1.31 6.71
CA GLY A 129 1.90 -1.53 7.97
C GLY A 129 0.91 -1.66 9.12
N VAL A 130 1.17 -2.61 10.00
CA VAL A 130 0.40 -2.79 11.24
C VAL A 130 1.37 -2.88 12.39
N ARG A 131 1.11 -2.11 13.45
CA ARG A 131 1.89 -2.17 14.68
C ARG A 131 1.28 -3.18 15.64
N VAL A 132 2.02 -4.24 15.94
CA VAL A 132 1.58 -5.32 16.83
C VAL A 132 2.57 -5.42 17.99
N GLN A 133 2.07 -5.24 19.21
CA GLN A 133 2.89 -5.29 20.44
C GLN A 133 4.12 -4.36 20.36
N GLY A 134 3.91 -3.13 19.88
CA GLY A 134 4.94 -2.10 19.74
C GLY A 134 5.83 -2.23 18.49
N ARG A 135 5.75 -3.34 17.76
CA ARG A 135 6.60 -3.61 16.58
C ARG A 135 5.82 -3.47 15.28
N TRP A 136 6.39 -2.77 14.33
CA TRP A 136 5.85 -2.68 12.97
C TRP A 136 6.06 -3.97 12.19
N ARG A 137 5.01 -4.38 11.48
CA ARG A 137 5.02 -5.42 10.46
C ARG A 137 4.55 -4.80 9.17
N LEU A 138 5.19 -5.15 8.06
CA LEU A 138 4.83 -4.62 6.73
C LEU A 138 4.35 -5.76 5.85
N TYR A 139 3.29 -5.49 5.09
CA TYR A 139 2.65 -6.43 4.18
C TYR A 139 2.53 -5.79 2.81
N SER A 140 2.78 -6.56 1.75
CA SER A 140 2.41 -6.19 0.39
C SER A 140 1.09 -6.85 0.01
N GLN A 141 0.25 -6.11 -0.68
CA GLN A 141 -0.95 -6.59 -1.34
C GLN A 141 -0.80 -6.30 -2.83
N VAL A 142 -0.66 -7.34 -3.63
CA VAL A 142 -0.57 -7.26 -5.10
C VAL A 142 -1.94 -7.53 -5.68
N TYR A 143 -2.37 -6.71 -6.63
CA TYR A 143 -3.70 -6.83 -7.24
C TYR A 143 -3.70 -6.35 -8.70
N THR A 144 -4.68 -6.83 -9.47
CA THR A 144 -5.04 -6.24 -10.77
C THR A 144 -6.21 -5.28 -10.60
N GLU A 145 -6.28 -4.31 -11.50
CA GLU A 145 -7.41 -3.39 -11.65
C GLU A 145 -8.00 -3.60 -13.04
N ASP A 146 -9.22 -4.14 -13.09
CA ASP A 146 -9.98 -4.31 -14.32
C ASP A 146 -10.99 -3.17 -14.42
N MET A 147 -10.89 -2.39 -15.49
CA MET A 147 -11.85 -1.36 -15.82
C MET A 147 -12.83 -1.89 -16.86
N SER A 148 -14.13 -1.76 -16.60
CA SER A 148 -15.16 -1.97 -17.62
C SER A 148 -16.00 -0.71 -17.74
N SER A 149 -16.29 -0.33 -18.98
CA SER A 149 -17.21 0.77 -19.30
C SER A 149 -18.44 0.21 -20.03
N GLU A 150 -19.62 0.61 -19.56
CA GLU A 150 -20.90 0.28 -20.18
C GLU A 150 -21.74 1.55 -20.22
N GLY A 151 -21.81 2.19 -21.39
CA GLY A 151 -22.34 3.55 -21.53
C GLY A 151 -21.49 4.56 -20.75
N ASP A 152 -22.15 5.39 -19.93
CA ASP A 152 -21.50 6.43 -19.11
C ASP A 152 -21.01 5.91 -17.73
N VAL A 153 -21.16 4.61 -17.45
CA VAL A 153 -20.75 4.01 -16.17
C VAL A 153 -19.40 3.34 -16.31
N VAL A 154 -18.43 3.81 -15.53
CA VAL A 154 -17.12 3.14 -15.35
C VAL A 154 -17.16 2.31 -14.08
N ARG A 155 -16.85 1.02 -14.19
CA ARG A 155 -16.72 0.09 -13.06
C ARG A 155 -15.28 -0.36 -12.93
N TYR A 156 -14.76 -0.28 -11.71
CA TYR A 156 -13.47 -0.83 -11.34
C TYR A 156 -13.69 -2.13 -10.56
N ALA A 157 -13.04 -3.20 -10.98
CA ALA A 157 -12.95 -4.44 -10.25
C ALA A 157 -11.48 -4.66 -9.84
N TYR A 158 -11.26 -4.91 -8.55
CA TYR A 158 -9.93 -5.22 -8.03
C TYR A 158 -9.85 -6.71 -7.69
N ARG A 159 -8.82 -7.38 -8.19
CA ARG A 159 -8.57 -8.78 -7.86
C ARG A 159 -7.25 -8.89 -7.12
N ILE A 160 -7.29 -9.38 -5.88
CA ILE A 160 -6.08 -9.65 -5.10
C ILE A 160 -5.37 -10.86 -5.71
N CYS A 161 -4.13 -10.68 -6.15
CA CYS A 161 -3.28 -11.74 -6.68
C CYS A 161 -2.39 -12.35 -5.59
N ASN A 162 -1.91 -11.53 -4.65
CA ASN A 162 -1.05 -11.99 -3.57
C ASN A 162 -1.11 -11.07 -2.35
N VAL A 163 -0.95 -11.65 -1.17
CA VAL A 163 -0.62 -10.91 0.06
C VAL A 163 0.58 -11.58 0.70
N SER A 164 1.61 -10.80 1.02
CA SER A 164 2.82 -11.35 1.64
C SER A 164 3.38 -10.42 2.71
N ARG A 165 4.04 -11.00 3.72
CA ARG A 165 4.73 -10.23 4.77
C ARG A 165 6.14 -9.92 4.33
N LEU A 166 6.56 -8.66 4.47
CA LEU A 166 7.90 -8.19 4.18
C LEU A 166 8.81 -8.14 5.42
N MET A 167 8.24 -7.84 6.60
CA MET A 167 8.92 -7.89 7.91
C MET A 167 7.95 -8.12 9.06
#